data_AF-A0A1Q9NAZ9-F1
#
_entry.id   AF-A0A1Q9NAZ9-F1
#
_cell.length_a   1.000
_cell.length_b   1.000
_cell.length_c   1.000
_cell.angle_alpha   90.00
_cell.angle_beta   90.00
_cell.angle_gamma   90.00
#
_symmetry.space_group_name_H-M   'P 1'
#
loop_
_entity.id
_entity.type
_entity.pdbx_description
1 polymer ?
#
loop_
_entity_poly.entity_id
_entity_poly.type
_entity_poly.pdbx_seq_one_letter_code
_entity_poly.pdbx_strand_id
1 'polypeptide(L)'
;FGDKIMASVSIEKSLAIDLVNTKLFSIVFEINNILKKWNYDDPKKFISDAKEGILEESEDDAISLRNLLDIRDELFNLRKKWD
;
A
#
# COMPACT_ATOMS: atom_id res chain seq x y z
N PHE A 1 21.15 16.15 26.38
CA PHE A 1 19.85 15.47 26.23
C PHE A 1 18.85 16.52 25.79
N GLY A 2 18.51 16.55 24.49
CA GLY A 2 17.53 17.52 23.98
C GLY A 2 16.15 16.91 24.03
N ASP A 3 15.23 17.56 24.75
CA ASP A 3 13.82 17.16 24.76
C ASP A 3 13.26 17.22 23.34
N LYS A 4 12.69 16.10 22.89
CA LYS A 4 12.01 15.99 21.61
C LYS A 4 10.69 16.75 21.74
N ILE A 5 10.64 17.99 21.23
CA ILE A 5 9.39 18.77 21.17
C ILE A 5 8.40 18.01 20.28
N MET A 6 7.37 17.45 20.90
CA MET A 6 6.24 16.81 20.21
C MET A 6 5.19 17.88 19.93
N ALA A 7 5.16 18.40 18.71
CA ALA A 7 4.09 19.28 18.27
C ALA A 7 2.84 18.46 17.93
N SER A 8 1.69 18.82 18.51
CA SER A 8 0.39 18.21 18.18
C SER A 8 -0.40 19.12 17.24
N VAL A 9 -0.83 18.57 16.10
CA VAL A 9 -1.71 19.25 15.14
C VAL A 9 -3.07 18.55 15.14
N SER A 10 -4.16 19.31 15.25
CA SER A 10 -5.53 18.78 15.17
C SER A 10 -6.01 18.75 13.72
N ILE A 11 -6.64 17.65 13.34
CA ILE A 11 -7.28 17.44 12.04
C ILE A 11 -8.74 17.02 12.29
N GLU A 12 -9.66 17.52 11.47
CA GLU A 12 -11.04 17.07 11.49
C GLU A 12 -11.15 15.58 11.13
N LYS A 13 -11.90 14.81 11.91
CA LYS A 13 -12.05 13.35 11.72
C LYS A 13 -12.52 13.00 10.30
N SER A 14 -13.45 13.77 9.75
CA SER A 14 -13.94 13.64 8.37
C SER A 14 -12.81 13.76 7.36
N LEU A 15 -12.00 14.82 7.45
CA LEU A 15 -10.84 15.04 6.59
C LEU A 15 -9.82 13.90 6.70
N ALA A 16 -9.56 13.41 7.92
CA ALA A 16 -8.64 12.29 8.12
C ALA A 16 -9.14 11.00 7.44
N ILE A 17 -10.43 10.70 7.58
CA ILE A 17 -11.07 9.54 6.93
C ILE A 17 -10.99 9.67 5.42
N ASP A 18 -11.32 10.84 4.87
CA ASP A 18 -11.28 11.09 3.43
C ASP A 18 -9.87 10.92 2.88
N LEU A 19 -8.85 11.46 3.55
CA LEU A 19 -7.44 11.27 3.17
C LEU A 19 -7.03 9.80 3.14
N VAL A 20 -7.41 9.02 4.17
CA VAL A 20 -7.12 7.59 4.21
C VAL A 20 -7.83 6.85 3.08
N ASN A 21 -9.09 7.18 2.80
CA ASN A 21 -9.85 6.57 1.70
C ASN A 21 -9.26 6.91 0.32
N THR A 22 -8.88 8.18 0.09
CA THR A 22 -8.19 8.58 -1.15
C THR A 22 -6.88 7.84 -1.33
N LYS A 23 -6.09 7.70 -0.26
CA LYS A 23 -4.82 6.95 -0.32
C LYS A 23 -5.05 5.47 -0.58
N LEU A 24 -6.03 4.84 0.07
CA LEU A 24 -6.42 3.45 -0.17
C LEU A 24 -6.85 3.22 -1.62
N PHE A 25 -7.65 4.12 -2.19
CA PHE A 25 -8.07 4.05 -3.58
C PHE A 25 -6.87 4.09 -4.54
N SER A 26 -5.95 5.04 -4.34
CA SER A 26 -4.72 5.14 -5.14
C SER A 26 -3.86 3.88 -5.04
N ILE A 27 -3.68 3.33 -3.83
CA ILE A 27 -2.90 2.09 -3.65
C ILE A 27 -3.54 0.91 -4.39
N VAL A 28 -4.85 0.73 -4.25
CA VAL A 28 -5.58 -0.35 -4.94
C VAL A 28 -5.50 -0.18 -6.46
N PHE A 29 -5.56 1.06 -6.95
CA PHE A 29 -5.40 1.37 -8.37
C PHE A 29 -4.01 0.95 -8.87
N GLU A 30 -2.93 1.31 -8.16
CA GLU A 30 -1.58 0.92 -8.57
C GLU A 30 -1.33 -0.59 -8.47
N ILE A 31 -1.85 -1.26 -7.44
CA ILE A 31 -1.84 -2.72 -7.34
C ILE A 31 -2.45 -3.34 -8.61
N ASN A 32 -3.63 -2.86 -9.02
CA ASN A 32 -4.31 -3.39 -10.20
C ASN A 32 -3.54 -3.09 -11.50
N ASN A 33 -2.86 -1.95 -11.61
CA ASN A 33 -2.04 -1.63 -12.77
C ASN A 33 -0.85 -2.59 -12.91
N ILE A 34 -0.15 -2.88 -11.81
CA ILE A 34 0.96 -3.85 -11.80
C ILE A 34 0.45 -5.23 -12.20
N LEU A 35 -0.62 -5.71 -11.55
CA LEU A 35 -1.21 -7.02 -11.86
C LEU A 35 -1.64 -7.14 -13.33
N LYS A 36 -2.29 -6.09 -13.85
CA LYS A 36 -2.72 -6.05 -15.26
C LYS A 36 -1.55 -6.03 -16.23
N LYS A 37 -0.46 -5.30 -15.92
CA LYS A 37 0.77 -5.28 -16.74
C LYS A 37 1.32 -6.69 -16.94
N TRP A 38 1.29 -7.51 -15.88
CA TRP A 38 1.84 -8.87 -15.90
C TRP A 38 0.81 -9.96 -16.19
N ASN A 39 -0.47 -9.60 -16.39
CA ASN A 39 -1.58 -10.52 -16.60
C ASN A 39 -1.81 -11.50 -15.43
N TYR A 40 -1.74 -10.99 -14.20
CA TYR A 40 -2.04 -11.72 -12.96
C TYR A 40 -3.34 -11.22 -12.33
N ASP A 41 -4.03 -12.11 -11.63
CA ASP A 41 -5.20 -11.84 -10.78
C ASP A 41 -4.88 -11.97 -9.29
N ASP A 42 -3.84 -12.74 -8.94
CA ASP A 42 -3.33 -12.93 -7.58
C ASP A 42 -1.97 -12.24 -7.36
N PRO A 43 -1.90 -11.20 -6.51
CA PRO A 43 -0.65 -10.58 -6.07
C PRO A 43 0.39 -11.53 -5.50
N LYS A 44 -0.04 -12.54 -4.74
CA LYS A 44 0.89 -13.47 -4.09
C LYS A 44 1.56 -14.37 -5.11
N LYS A 45 0.79 -14.83 -6.09
CA LYS A 45 1.30 -15.62 -7.21
C LYS A 45 2.31 -14.81 -8.02
N PHE A 46 1.97 -13.57 -8.40
CA PHE A 46 2.90 -12.70 -9.12
C PHE A 46 4.22 -12.50 -8.37
N ILE A 47 4.16 -12.18 -7.07
CA ILE A 47 5.37 -12.00 -6.24
C ILE A 47 6.20 -13.30 -6.15
N SER A 48 5.55 -14.46 -6.07
CA SER A 48 6.24 -15.75 -6.03
C SER A 48 6.96 -16.03 -7.35
N ASP A 49 6.26 -15.88 -8.48
CA ASP A 49 6.80 -16.17 -9.81
C ASP A 49 7.96 -15.21 -10.16
N ALA A 50 7.85 -13.94 -9.77
CA ALA A 50 8.94 -12.96 -9.88
C ALA A 50 10.16 -13.36 -9.05
N LYS A 51 9.94 -13.78 -7.80
CA LYS A 51 11.02 -14.23 -6.90
C LYS A 51 11.73 -15.49 -7.41
N GLU A 52 11.01 -16.37 -8.09
CA GLU A 52 11.55 -17.61 -8.68
C GLU A 52 12.26 -17.37 -10.02
N GLY A 53 12.22 -16.14 -10.55
CA GLY A 53 12.83 -15.79 -11.84
C GLY A 53 12.05 -16.31 -13.04
N ILE A 54 10.76 -16.64 -12.88
CA ILE A 54 9.87 -17.08 -13.97
C ILE A 54 9.54 -15.90 -14.89
N LEU A 55 9.43 -14.71 -14.30
CA LEU A 55 9.13 -13.46 -14.99
C LEU A 55 10.38 -12.58 -15.03
N GLU A 56 10.96 -12.43 -16.21
CA GLU A 56 12.13 -11.59 -16.44
C GLU A 56 11.80 -10.10 -16.20
N GLU A 57 12.70 -9.37 -15.54
CA GLU A 57 12.57 -7.92 -15.23
C GLU A 57 11.33 -7.55 -14.39
N SER A 58 10.78 -8.50 -13.65
CA SER A 58 9.57 -8.29 -12.83
C SER A 58 9.87 -7.92 -11.38
N GLU A 59 11.14 -7.96 -10.96
CA GLU A 59 11.58 -7.85 -9.57
C GLU A 59 11.18 -6.51 -8.94
N ASP A 60 11.36 -5.41 -9.67
CA ASP A 60 11.03 -4.07 -9.18
C ASP A 60 9.53 -3.89 -8.97
N ASP A 61 8.71 -4.44 -9.88
CA ASP A 61 7.26 -4.42 -9.76
C ASP A 61 6.78 -5.34 -8.63
N ALA A 62 7.44 -6.49 -8.41
CA ALA A 62 7.14 -7.39 -7.30
C ALA A 62 7.47 -6.76 -5.94
N ILE A 63 8.60 -6.06 -5.82
CA ILE A 63 8.97 -5.28 -4.63
C ILE A 63 7.95 -4.16 -4.40
N SER A 64 7.61 -3.43 -5.45
CA SER A 64 6.62 -2.34 -5.38
C SER A 64 5.25 -2.87 -4.96
N LEU A 65 4.80 -3.98 -5.53
CA LEU A 65 3.53 -4.61 -5.19
C LEU A 65 3.50 -5.05 -3.73
N ARG A 66 4.57 -5.66 -3.24
CA ARG A 66 4.69 -6.05 -1.83
C ARG A 66 4.55 -4.84 -0.89
N ASN A 67 5.26 -3.76 -1.16
CA ASN A 67 5.19 -2.54 -0.37
C ASN A 67 3.78 -1.93 -0.39
N LEU A 68 3.11 -1.93 -1.55
CA LEU A 68 1.74 -1.45 -1.68
C LEU A 68 0.75 -2.28 -0.85
N LEU A 69 0.91 -3.61 -0.83
CA LEU A 69 0.08 -4.50 -0.01
C LEU A 69 0.26 -4.23 1.49
N ASP A 70 1.50 -4.03 1.94
CA ASP A 70 1.80 -3.75 3.35
C ASP A 70 1.17 -2.41 3.77
N ILE A 71 1.36 -1.34 2.99
CA ILE A 71 0.75 -0.02 3.27
C ILE A 71 -0.79 -0.09 3.24
N ARG A 72 -1.35 -0.84 2.29
CA ARG A 72 -2.81 -1.05 2.20
C ARG A 72 -3.34 -1.64 3.50
N ASP A 73 -2.69 -2.67 4.03
CA ASP A 73 -3.13 -3.36 5.23
C ASP A 73 -2.97 -2.48 6.47
N GLU A 74 -1.89 -1.69 6.56
CA GLU A 74 -1.71 -0.67 7.59
C GLU A 74 -2.85 0.37 7.59
N LEU A 75 -3.19 0.90 6.42
CA LEU A 75 -4.25 1.90 6.27
C LEU A 75 -5.65 1.32 6.57
N PHE A 76 -5.92 0.08 6.16
CA PHE A 76 -7.16 -0.61 6.54
C PHE A 76 -7.26 -0.79 8.05
N ASN A 77 -6.16 -1.18 8.71
CA ASN A 77 -6.13 -1.32 10.16
C ASN A 77 -6.25 0.03 10.88
N LEU A 78 -5.68 1.10 10.32
CA LEU A 78 -5.87 2.46 10.83
C LEU A 78 -7.33 2.88 10.74
N ARG A 79 -7.97 2.70 9.58
CA ARG A 79 -9.38 3.08 9.36
C ARG A 79 -10.32 2.34 10.30
N LYS A 80 -10.10 1.02 10.51
CA LYS A 80 -10.89 0.20 11.46
C LYS A 80 -10.84 0.72 12.90
N LYS A 81 -9.81 1.48 13.30
CA LYS A 81 -9.74 2.08 14.64
C LYS A 81 -10.58 3.36 14.76
N TRP A 82 -11.06 3.90 13.64
CA TRP A 82 -11.85 5.13 13.58
C TRP A 82 -13.35 4.88 13.36
N ASP A 83 -13.70 3.66 12.94
CA ASP A 83 -15.07 3.11 12.95
C ASP A 83 -15.52 2.85 14.41
#